data_AF-A0A101XT43-F1
#
_entry.id   AF-A0A101XT43-F1
#
_cell.length_a   1.000
_cell.length_b   1.000
_cell.length_c   1.000
_cell.angle_alpha   90.00
_cell.angle_beta   90.00
_cell.angle_gamma   90.00
#
_symmetry.space_group_name_H-M   'P 1'
#
loop_
_entity.id
_entity.type
_entity.pdbx_description
1 polymer ?
#
loop_
_entity_poly.entity_id
_entity_poly.type
_entity_poly.pdbx_seq_one_letter_code
_entity_poly.pdbx_strand_id
1 'polypeptide(L)'
;MKNIAKLGLAATFVVSSMAAALPALAATHHRAMAAPKGMQMAQVKVVSPQQGDKIPGSGYTVEIKITIPAAYAKKIPVTSAFVPPTSPYFKAGASHFFPGLVVTDTGTVAKAGGASKNLAGLFQIIGVQWNLAGSEVVNADWYVVKPLFSNVAMPCIRAYVVSGMAPSSVAANPTNMNIGTAFHGMTLVSNVAKTDVYTNSSMANMSGM
;
A
#
# COMPACT_ATOMS: atom_id res chain seq x y z
N MET A 1 -39.12 25.73 70.70
CA MET A 1 -38.25 24.89 71.57
C MET A 1 -36.97 24.60 70.80
N LYS A 2 -35.82 24.86 71.44
CA LYS A 2 -34.47 24.71 70.90
C LYS A 2 -34.01 23.25 70.98
N ASN A 3 -33.13 22.84 70.06
CA ASN A 3 -31.85 22.13 70.27
C ASN A 3 -31.54 21.16 69.10
N ILE A 4 -30.59 21.48 68.21
CA ILE A 4 -29.11 21.30 68.24
C ILE A 4 -28.67 20.03 67.46
N ALA A 5 -28.02 20.33 66.33
CA ALA A 5 -26.86 19.73 65.68
C ALA A 5 -26.57 18.21 65.76
N LYS A 6 -26.27 17.65 64.59
CA LYS A 6 -25.11 16.76 64.40
C LYS A 6 -24.38 17.10 63.09
N LEU A 7 -23.14 17.56 63.26
CA LEU A 7 -22.11 17.62 62.23
C LEU A 7 -21.65 16.19 61.86
N GLY A 8 -21.33 16.00 60.58
CA GLY A 8 -20.52 14.88 60.07
C GLY A 8 -20.15 15.19 58.61
N LEU A 9 -19.04 15.90 58.38
CA LEU A 9 -17.70 15.41 58.06
C LEU A 9 -17.50 15.12 56.55
N ALA A 10 -16.87 16.10 55.90
CA ALA A 10 -15.95 16.09 54.76
C ALA A 10 -15.87 14.87 53.80
N ALA A 11 -15.95 15.18 52.50
CA ALA A 11 -15.05 14.62 51.49
C ALA A 11 -15.03 15.53 50.24
N THR A 12 -14.09 16.49 50.22
CA THR A 12 -13.76 17.26 49.01
C THR A 12 -12.97 16.34 48.08
N PHE A 13 -13.58 15.81 47.04
CA PHE A 13 -12.85 15.13 45.97
C PHE A 13 -12.19 16.18 45.07
N VAL A 14 -10.90 16.40 45.28
CA VAL A 14 -10.03 17.09 44.31
C VAL A 14 -9.80 16.12 43.16
N VAL A 15 -10.49 16.32 42.04
CA VAL A 15 -10.14 15.65 40.79
C VAL A 15 -8.97 16.41 40.18
N SER A 16 -7.76 15.97 40.56
CA SER A 16 -6.53 16.31 39.85
C SER A 16 -6.55 15.62 38.49
N SER A 17 -7.08 16.27 37.45
CA SER A 17 -6.89 15.78 36.09
C SER A 17 -5.43 16.00 35.70
N MET A 18 -4.67 14.90 35.72
CA MET A 18 -3.33 14.84 35.15
C MET A 18 -3.40 15.33 33.71
N ALA A 19 -2.72 16.45 33.42
CA ALA A 19 -2.41 16.85 32.07
C ALA A 19 -1.53 15.74 31.48
N ALA A 20 -2.12 14.90 30.63
CA ALA A 20 -1.37 13.95 29.82
C ALA A 20 -0.44 14.76 28.91
N ALA A 21 0.82 14.87 29.32
CA ALA A 21 1.89 15.36 28.45
C ALA A 21 2.01 14.37 27.29
N LEU A 22 1.34 14.69 26.17
CA LEU A 22 1.60 14.06 24.90
C LEU A 22 3.09 14.25 24.60
N PRO A 23 3.88 13.20 24.36
CA PRO A 23 5.21 13.40 23.82
C PRO A 23 5.02 14.06 22.46
N ALA A 24 5.52 15.30 22.34
CA ALA A 24 5.67 15.97 21.06
C ALA A 24 6.49 15.03 20.18
N LEU A 25 5.81 14.37 19.24
CA LEU A 25 6.45 13.59 18.20
C LEU A 25 7.31 14.58 17.44
N ALA A 26 8.61 14.60 17.73
CA ALA A 26 9.58 15.36 16.97
C ALA A 26 9.46 14.83 15.54
N ALA A 27 8.75 15.60 14.71
CA ALA A 27 8.79 15.41 13.28
C ALA A 27 10.24 15.70 12.90
N THR A 28 11.05 14.65 12.79
CA THR A 28 12.32 14.73 12.10
C THR A 28 11.95 15.10 10.68
N HIS A 29 12.13 16.37 10.32
CA HIS A 29 12.05 16.81 8.94
C HIS A 29 13.19 16.11 8.21
N HIS A 30 12.94 14.88 7.74
CA HIS A 30 13.79 14.25 6.75
C HIS A 30 13.72 15.17 5.53
N ARG A 31 14.75 16.01 5.39
CA ARG A 31 14.97 16.80 4.18
C ARG A 31 14.91 15.80 3.02
N ALA A 32 13.83 15.85 2.25
CA ALA A 32 13.71 15.08 1.04
C ALA A 32 14.96 15.39 0.22
N MET A 33 15.82 14.40 0.01
CA MET A 33 16.92 14.57 -0.93
C MET A 33 16.25 14.77 -2.28
N ALA A 34 16.36 16.00 -2.80
CA ALA A 34 15.96 16.26 -4.17
C ALA A 34 16.63 15.21 -5.06
N ALA A 35 15.85 14.53 -5.89
CA ALA A 35 16.40 13.58 -6.84
C ALA A 35 17.54 14.26 -7.61
N PRO A 36 18.71 13.61 -7.75
CA PRO A 36 19.80 14.16 -8.53
C PRO A 36 19.28 14.61 -9.91
N LYS A 37 19.61 15.84 -10.31
CA LYS A 37 19.22 16.40 -11.61
C LYS A 37 19.64 15.41 -12.71
N GLY A 38 18.66 14.85 -13.43
CA GLY A 38 18.88 13.86 -14.50
C GLY A 38 18.60 12.39 -14.15
N MET A 39 18.19 12.06 -12.92
CA MET A 39 17.81 10.71 -12.55
C MET A 39 16.37 10.41 -13.00
N GLN A 40 16.22 9.72 -14.14
CA GLN A 40 14.91 9.23 -14.60
C GLN A 40 14.33 8.22 -13.60
N MET A 41 13.05 8.39 -13.26
CA MET A 41 12.31 7.48 -12.39
C MET A 41 11.97 6.18 -13.09
N ALA A 42 11.81 5.11 -12.31
CA ALA A 42 11.01 3.99 -12.77
C ALA A 42 9.55 4.44 -13.01
N GLN A 43 8.95 3.96 -14.08
CA GLN A 43 7.56 4.22 -14.43
C GLN A 43 6.74 2.99 -14.12
N VAL A 44 5.74 3.12 -13.26
CA VAL A 44 4.78 2.09 -12.90
C VAL A 44 3.42 2.48 -13.47
N LYS A 45 2.74 1.50 -14.08
CA LYS A 45 1.39 1.63 -14.58
C LYS A 45 0.59 0.39 -14.21
N VAL A 46 -0.60 0.58 -13.65
CA VAL A 46 -1.61 -0.50 -13.59
C VAL A 46 -2.29 -0.55 -14.96
N VAL A 47 -2.12 -1.66 -15.67
CA VAL A 47 -2.66 -1.87 -17.03
C VAL A 47 -4.10 -2.36 -16.95
N SER A 48 -4.36 -3.27 -16.02
CA SER A 48 -5.67 -3.79 -15.68
C SER A 48 -5.72 -4.02 -14.16
N PRO A 49 -6.85 -3.75 -13.50
CA PRO A 49 -8.02 -3.04 -14.01
C PRO A 49 -7.74 -1.54 -14.26
N GLN A 50 -8.45 -0.95 -15.22
CA GLN A 50 -8.43 0.49 -15.49
C GLN A 50 -9.36 1.24 -14.54
N GLN A 51 -9.19 2.56 -14.49
CA GLN A 51 -10.00 3.41 -13.64
C GLN A 51 -11.46 3.32 -14.07
N GLY A 52 -12.33 2.97 -13.13
CA GLY A 52 -13.76 2.80 -13.36
C GLY A 52 -14.17 1.44 -13.91
N ASP A 53 -13.25 0.49 -14.05
CA ASP A 53 -13.59 -0.88 -14.40
C ASP A 53 -14.46 -1.54 -13.33
N LYS A 54 -15.38 -2.39 -13.78
CA LYS A 54 -16.22 -3.21 -12.90
C LYS A 54 -15.57 -4.55 -12.67
N ILE A 55 -15.23 -4.85 -11.42
CA ILE A 55 -14.63 -6.12 -11.04
C ILE A 55 -15.73 -7.19 -10.90
N PRO A 56 -15.60 -8.34 -11.60
CA PRO A 56 -16.55 -9.42 -11.51
C PRO A 56 -16.66 -9.98 -10.10
N GLY A 57 -17.83 -10.57 -9.82
CA GLY A 57 -18.06 -11.28 -8.59
C GLY A 57 -17.27 -12.60 -8.45
N SER A 58 -16.51 -13.02 -9.44
CA SER A 58 -15.75 -14.29 -9.44
C SER A 58 -14.24 -14.11 -9.25
N GLY A 59 -13.73 -12.90 -9.39
CA GLY A 59 -12.29 -12.60 -9.42
C GLY A 59 -11.92 -11.68 -10.58
N TYR A 60 -10.68 -11.23 -10.62
CA TYR A 60 -10.12 -10.37 -11.67
C TYR A 60 -8.59 -10.53 -11.73
N THR A 61 -7.96 -9.94 -12.74
CA THR A 61 -6.49 -9.88 -12.83
C THR A 61 -6.03 -8.46 -12.57
N VAL A 62 -4.98 -8.33 -11.78
CA VAL A 62 -4.20 -7.09 -11.69
C VAL A 62 -2.95 -7.26 -12.52
N GLU A 63 -2.83 -6.50 -13.60
CA GLU A 63 -1.65 -6.43 -14.46
C GLU A 63 -0.94 -5.09 -14.22
N ILE A 64 0.35 -5.16 -13.96
CA ILE A 64 1.21 -4.01 -13.74
C ILE A 64 2.37 -4.06 -14.72
N LYS A 65 2.58 -2.94 -15.41
CA LYS A 65 3.74 -2.72 -16.27
C LYS A 65 4.69 -1.73 -15.59
N ILE A 66 5.96 -2.09 -15.53
CA ILE A 66 6.99 -1.32 -14.87
C ILE A 66 8.13 -1.12 -15.86
N THR A 67 8.63 0.11 -16.00
CA THR A 67 9.80 0.45 -16.80
C THR A 67 10.86 1.02 -15.86
N ILE A 68 11.96 0.29 -15.68
CA ILE A 68 13.07 0.63 -14.79
C ILE A 68 14.24 1.13 -15.64
N PRO A 69 14.67 2.40 -15.48
CA PRO A 69 15.85 2.91 -16.17
C PRO A 69 17.10 2.08 -15.86
N ALA A 70 18.03 2.00 -16.82
CA ALA A 70 19.28 1.23 -16.70
C ALA A 70 20.05 1.48 -15.39
N ALA A 71 20.04 2.73 -14.91
CA ALA A 71 20.70 3.16 -13.67
C ALA A 71 20.15 2.47 -12.40
N TYR A 72 18.90 1.97 -12.46
CA TYR A 72 18.21 1.30 -11.37
C TYR A 72 18.08 -0.21 -11.55
N ALA A 73 18.12 -0.74 -12.77
CA ALA A 73 17.95 -2.17 -13.03
C ALA A 73 18.94 -3.04 -12.22
N LYS A 74 20.20 -2.60 -12.06
CA LYS A 74 21.19 -3.32 -11.22
C LYS A 74 20.92 -3.25 -9.72
N LYS A 75 20.13 -2.26 -9.26
CA LYS A 75 19.84 -2.01 -7.83
C LYS A 75 18.52 -2.64 -7.37
N ILE A 76 17.69 -3.05 -8.32
CA ILE A 76 16.36 -3.59 -8.10
C ILE A 76 16.33 -4.93 -8.84
N PRO A 77 16.87 -6.01 -8.25
CA PRO A 77 16.93 -7.28 -8.94
C PRO A 77 15.50 -7.77 -9.21
N VAL A 78 15.18 -7.97 -10.48
CA VAL A 78 13.91 -8.55 -10.91
C VAL A 78 14.20 -9.82 -11.71
N THR A 79 13.42 -10.86 -11.47
CA THR A 79 13.55 -12.12 -12.21
C THR A 79 12.17 -12.61 -12.61
N SER A 80 12.03 -13.02 -13.87
CA SER A 80 10.82 -13.68 -14.34
C SER A 80 10.62 -15.00 -13.60
N ALA A 81 9.44 -15.19 -13.02
CA ALA A 81 9.13 -16.38 -12.24
C ALA A 81 7.63 -16.60 -12.17
N PHE A 82 7.22 -17.85 -12.44
CA PHE A 82 5.92 -18.35 -12.05
C PHE A 82 6.03 -19.09 -10.72
N VAL A 83 5.21 -18.67 -9.76
CA VAL A 83 5.16 -19.18 -8.39
C VAL A 83 3.81 -19.85 -8.20
N PRO A 84 3.76 -21.19 -8.04
CA PRO A 84 2.48 -21.87 -7.88
C PRO A 84 1.81 -21.47 -6.55
N PRO A 85 0.47 -21.47 -6.46
CA PRO A 85 -0.24 -21.09 -5.23
C PRO A 85 0.10 -21.91 -3.98
N THR A 86 0.65 -23.12 -4.16
CA THR A 86 1.10 -24.00 -3.08
C THR A 86 2.50 -23.67 -2.57
N SER A 87 3.23 -22.78 -3.26
CA SER A 87 4.58 -22.38 -2.87
C SER A 87 4.56 -21.47 -1.65
N PRO A 88 5.52 -21.62 -0.70
CA PRO A 88 5.67 -20.70 0.42
C PRO A 88 6.04 -19.26 0.01
N TYR A 89 6.41 -19.06 -1.26
CA TYR A 89 6.69 -17.76 -1.85
C TYR A 89 5.44 -17.07 -2.43
N PHE A 90 4.33 -17.80 -2.65
CA PHE A 90 3.08 -17.22 -3.13
C PHE A 90 2.22 -16.75 -1.94
N LYS A 91 2.53 -15.57 -1.41
CA LYS A 91 1.83 -15.03 -0.24
C LYS A 91 1.87 -13.51 -0.19
N ALA A 92 0.91 -12.92 0.52
CA ALA A 92 0.91 -11.48 0.77
C ALA A 92 2.17 -11.07 1.54
N GLY A 93 2.91 -10.11 1.00
CA GLY A 93 4.14 -9.55 1.52
C GLY A 93 4.99 -8.99 0.38
N ALA A 94 6.28 -8.84 0.66
CA ALA A 94 7.27 -8.51 -0.37
C ALA A 94 7.40 -9.67 -1.36
N SER A 95 7.63 -9.34 -2.64
CA SER A 95 7.93 -10.37 -3.64
C SER A 95 9.36 -10.87 -3.48
N HIS A 96 9.54 -12.19 -3.57
CA HIS A 96 10.88 -12.78 -3.63
C HIS A 96 11.58 -12.47 -4.96
N PHE A 97 10.81 -12.37 -6.05
CA PHE A 97 11.31 -12.22 -7.42
C PHE A 97 11.30 -10.77 -7.90
N PHE A 98 10.70 -9.86 -7.12
CA PHE A 98 10.79 -8.42 -7.30
C PHE A 98 10.78 -7.73 -5.91
N PRO A 99 11.89 -7.76 -5.15
CA PRO A 99 11.93 -7.30 -3.76
C PRO A 99 11.53 -5.84 -3.54
N GLY A 100 11.78 -4.97 -4.51
CA GLY A 100 11.43 -3.55 -4.43
C GLY A 100 9.98 -3.22 -4.75
N LEU A 101 9.18 -4.17 -5.24
CA LEU A 101 7.79 -3.93 -5.61
C LEU A 101 6.91 -3.80 -4.36
N VAL A 102 6.10 -2.74 -4.35
CA VAL A 102 5.00 -2.58 -3.41
C VAL A 102 3.70 -2.52 -4.20
N VAL A 103 2.74 -3.36 -3.79
CA VAL A 103 1.36 -3.28 -4.27
C VAL A 103 0.43 -3.28 -3.07
N THR A 104 -0.56 -2.40 -3.06
CA THR A 104 -1.60 -2.37 -2.03
C THR A 104 -2.97 -2.27 -2.68
N ASP A 105 -3.98 -2.82 -2.02
CA ASP A 105 -5.37 -2.61 -2.39
C ASP A 105 -6.19 -2.25 -1.15
N THR A 106 -6.89 -1.11 -1.19
CA THR A 106 -7.76 -0.67 -0.08
C THR A 106 -8.90 -1.63 0.20
N GLY A 107 -9.28 -2.45 -0.78
CA GLY A 107 -10.23 -3.52 -0.64
C GLY A 107 -9.70 -4.71 0.16
N THR A 108 -8.40 -4.85 0.43
CA THR A 108 -7.86 -6.05 1.12
C THR A 108 -8.50 -6.29 2.49
N VAL A 109 -9.05 -7.49 2.74
CA VAL A 109 -9.70 -7.82 4.01
C VAL A 109 -8.71 -7.98 5.17
N ALA A 110 -9.19 -7.78 6.40
CA ALA A 110 -8.36 -7.89 7.62
C ALA A 110 -7.65 -9.25 7.76
N LYS A 111 -8.31 -10.37 7.42
CA LYS A 111 -7.70 -11.71 7.46
C LYS A 111 -6.50 -11.88 6.50
N ALA A 112 -6.41 -11.03 5.48
CA ALA A 112 -5.31 -11.00 4.53
C ALA A 112 -4.27 -9.90 4.87
N GLY A 113 -4.44 -9.19 6.00
CA GLY A 113 -3.55 -8.11 6.45
C GLY A 113 -4.06 -6.69 6.21
N GLY A 114 -5.27 -6.55 5.65
CA GLY A 114 -5.91 -5.25 5.44
C GLY A 114 -5.25 -4.39 4.35
N ALA A 115 -5.76 -3.16 4.19
CA ALA A 115 -5.31 -2.20 3.18
C ALA A 115 -3.81 -1.81 3.27
N SER A 116 -3.18 -2.04 4.41
CA SER A 116 -1.74 -1.81 4.63
C SER A 116 -0.85 -2.95 4.17
N LYS A 117 -1.41 -4.11 3.81
CA LYS A 117 -0.60 -5.26 3.43
C LYS A 117 0.04 -5.05 2.06
N ASN A 118 1.34 -5.33 1.94
CA ASN A 118 1.98 -5.42 0.63
C ASN A 118 1.52 -6.73 -0.04
N LEU A 119 1.08 -6.65 -1.29
CA LEU A 119 0.53 -7.75 -2.08
C LEU A 119 1.50 -8.21 -3.17
N ALA A 120 2.70 -7.62 -3.26
CA ALA A 120 3.70 -7.91 -4.29
C ALA A 120 4.09 -9.40 -4.36
N GLY A 121 4.11 -10.12 -3.23
CA GLY A 121 4.37 -11.56 -3.20
C GLY A 121 3.29 -12.45 -3.81
N LEU A 122 2.17 -11.88 -4.25
CA LEU A 122 1.11 -12.57 -5.01
C LEU A 122 1.23 -12.34 -6.52
N PHE A 123 2.15 -11.48 -6.96
CA PHE A 123 2.39 -11.22 -8.38
C PHE A 123 3.35 -12.24 -8.99
N GLN A 124 2.95 -12.73 -10.14
CA GLN A 124 3.76 -13.50 -11.08
C GLN A 124 4.55 -12.52 -11.93
N ILE A 125 5.86 -12.66 -12.00
CA ILE A 125 6.67 -11.85 -12.90
C ILE A 125 6.71 -12.58 -14.24
N ILE A 126 5.81 -12.20 -15.14
CA ILE A 126 5.56 -12.93 -16.40
C ILE A 126 6.58 -12.59 -17.49
N GLY A 127 7.28 -11.47 -17.37
CA GLY A 127 8.31 -11.08 -18.32
C GLY A 127 9.21 -9.97 -17.81
N VAL A 128 10.51 -10.10 -18.12
CA VAL A 128 11.54 -9.09 -17.91
C VAL A 128 12.28 -8.94 -19.24
N GLN A 129 12.21 -7.76 -19.85
CA GLN A 129 12.75 -7.50 -21.18
C GLN A 129 13.47 -6.16 -21.20
N TRP A 130 14.45 -5.98 -22.08
CA TRP A 130 15.11 -4.69 -22.25
C TRP A 130 14.53 -3.98 -23.48
N ASN A 131 14.17 -2.71 -23.34
CA ASN A 131 13.77 -1.90 -24.49
C ASN A 131 14.99 -1.31 -25.21
N LEU A 132 14.78 -0.74 -26.40
CA LEU A 132 15.85 -0.13 -27.21
C LEU A 132 16.54 1.07 -26.51
N ALA A 133 15.88 1.69 -25.54
CA ALA A 133 16.44 2.77 -24.73
C ALA A 133 17.26 2.24 -23.53
N GLY A 134 17.47 0.93 -23.42
CA GLY A 134 18.22 0.29 -22.35
C GLY A 134 17.50 0.29 -21.00
N SER A 135 16.18 0.50 -20.97
CA SER A 135 15.38 0.33 -19.75
C SER A 135 14.83 -1.09 -19.67
N GLU A 136 14.79 -1.63 -18.46
CA GLU A 136 14.18 -2.92 -18.17
C GLU A 136 12.66 -2.74 -18.03
N VAL A 137 11.90 -3.52 -18.79
CA VAL A 137 10.44 -3.55 -18.80
C VAL A 137 10.01 -4.85 -18.14
N VAL A 138 9.25 -4.71 -17.06
CA VAL A 138 8.70 -5.81 -16.27
C VAL A 138 7.19 -5.81 -16.42
N ASN A 139 6.62 -6.97 -16.73
CA ASN A 139 5.19 -7.20 -16.63
C ASN A 139 4.94 -8.15 -15.47
N ALA A 140 4.01 -7.80 -14.60
CA ALA A 140 3.69 -8.55 -13.41
C ALA A 140 2.17 -8.67 -13.25
N ASP A 141 1.72 -9.90 -13.03
CA ASP A 141 0.29 -10.22 -13.00
C ASP A 141 -0.08 -10.92 -11.70
N TRP A 142 -1.23 -10.58 -11.15
CA TRP A 142 -1.83 -11.30 -10.05
C TRP A 142 -3.28 -11.64 -10.36
N TYR A 143 -3.59 -12.93 -10.34
CA TYR A 143 -4.96 -13.40 -10.40
C TYR A 143 -5.61 -13.35 -9.01
N VAL A 144 -6.58 -12.46 -8.88
CA VAL A 144 -7.38 -12.28 -7.67
C VAL A 144 -8.53 -13.27 -7.66
N VAL A 145 -8.45 -14.25 -6.75
CA VAL A 145 -9.57 -15.15 -6.43
C VAL A 145 -10.35 -14.57 -5.25
N LYS A 146 -11.68 -14.44 -5.36
CA LYS A 146 -12.55 -14.04 -4.22
C LYS A 146 -12.37 -15.06 -3.09
N PRO A 147 -11.66 -14.71 -1.99
CA PRO A 147 -12.21 -13.88 -0.92
C PRO A 147 -11.16 -12.99 -0.21
N LEU A 148 -10.14 -12.50 -0.92
CA LEU A 148 -9.09 -11.63 -0.34
C LEU A 148 -9.49 -10.14 -0.26
N PHE A 149 -10.65 -9.78 -0.80
CA PHE A 149 -11.12 -8.40 -0.90
C PHE A 149 -12.50 -8.22 -0.25
N SER A 150 -12.65 -7.05 0.35
CA SER A 150 -13.76 -6.58 1.15
C SER A 150 -14.88 -6.04 0.28
N ASN A 151 -16.00 -5.74 0.91
CA ASN A 151 -17.22 -5.24 0.30
C ASN A 151 -17.11 -3.75 -0.08
N VAL A 152 -15.90 -3.19 -0.14
CA VAL A 152 -15.70 -1.78 -0.49
C VAL A 152 -16.20 -1.55 -1.92
N ALA A 153 -17.12 -0.59 -2.07
CA ALA A 153 -17.74 -0.29 -3.35
C ALA A 153 -16.72 0.18 -4.40
N MET A 154 -15.65 0.85 -3.95
CA MET A 154 -14.62 1.39 -4.82
C MET A 154 -13.20 1.10 -4.28
N PRO A 155 -12.66 -0.13 -4.46
CA PRO A 155 -11.28 -0.44 -4.11
C PRO A 155 -10.30 0.42 -4.90
N CYS A 156 -9.10 0.58 -4.34
CA CYS A 156 -8.04 1.38 -4.92
C CYS A 156 -6.76 0.54 -4.90
N ILE A 157 -6.28 0.18 -6.10
CA ILE A 157 -5.01 -0.51 -6.29
C ILE A 157 -3.93 0.54 -6.44
N ARG A 158 -2.83 0.37 -5.70
CA ARG A 158 -1.63 1.20 -5.84
C ARG A 158 -0.41 0.34 -6.03
N ALA A 159 0.50 0.80 -6.88
CA ALA A 159 1.75 0.13 -7.15
C ALA A 159 2.90 1.14 -7.27
N TYR A 160 4.04 0.82 -6.67
CA TYR A 160 5.27 1.60 -6.75
C TYR A 160 6.49 0.75 -6.43
N VAL A 161 7.69 1.29 -6.68
CA VAL A 161 8.96 0.61 -6.46
C VAL A 161 9.83 1.41 -5.50
N VAL A 162 10.41 0.72 -4.52
CA VAL A 162 11.37 1.28 -3.55
C VAL A 162 12.77 0.70 -3.79
N SER A 163 13.79 1.42 -3.33
CA SER A 163 15.16 0.93 -3.32
C SER A 163 15.32 -0.14 -2.23
N GLY A 164 15.66 -1.37 -2.63
CA GLY A 164 15.90 -2.48 -1.70
C GLY A 164 14.68 -3.37 -1.49
N MET A 165 14.62 -4.03 -0.34
CA MET A 165 13.55 -4.95 0.00
C MET A 165 12.39 -4.20 0.64
N ALA A 166 11.24 -4.20 -0.06
CA ALA A 166 10.00 -3.67 0.46
C ALA A 166 9.56 -4.43 1.73
N PRO A 167 8.91 -3.76 2.70
CA PRO A 167 8.36 -4.41 3.87
C PRO A 167 7.12 -5.22 3.48
N SER A 168 6.75 -6.15 4.35
CA SER A 168 5.52 -6.92 4.21
C SER A 168 4.25 -6.08 4.39
N SER A 169 4.37 -4.88 4.98
CA SER A 169 3.28 -3.94 5.24
C SER A 169 3.76 -2.51 5.03
N VAL A 170 2.91 -1.67 4.45
CA VAL A 170 3.17 -0.27 4.16
C VAL A 170 2.03 0.60 4.70
N ALA A 171 2.23 1.92 4.78
CA ALA A 171 1.18 2.83 5.18
C ALA A 171 0.02 2.73 4.17
N ALA A 172 -1.21 2.69 4.66
CA ALA A 172 -2.40 2.45 3.83
C ALA A 172 -2.66 3.55 2.79
N ASN A 173 -1.99 4.71 2.88
CA ASN A 173 -2.20 5.81 1.93
C ASN A 173 -0.96 6.69 1.70
N PRO A 174 -0.03 6.28 0.83
CA PRO A 174 1.20 7.02 0.59
C PRO A 174 1.06 8.07 -0.55
N THR A 175 -0.09 8.73 -0.65
CA THR A 175 -0.56 9.43 -1.88
C THR A 175 0.29 10.62 -2.35
N ASN A 176 1.28 11.09 -1.57
CA ASN A 176 2.08 12.28 -1.88
C ASN A 176 3.61 12.03 -1.82
N MET A 177 4.09 10.84 -2.19
CA MET A 177 5.52 10.53 -2.11
C MET A 177 6.29 10.97 -3.36
N ASN A 178 7.31 11.82 -3.17
CA ASN A 178 8.29 12.18 -4.19
C ASN A 178 9.44 11.17 -4.21
N ILE A 179 10.14 11.05 -5.34
CA ILE A 179 11.41 10.31 -5.45
C ILE A 179 12.35 10.75 -4.33
N GLY A 180 13.11 9.82 -3.74
CA GLY A 180 14.06 10.21 -2.69
C GLY A 180 13.43 10.29 -1.30
N THR A 181 12.10 10.22 -1.20
CA THR A 181 11.42 10.21 0.11
C THR A 181 11.64 8.86 0.78
N ALA A 182 12.10 8.90 2.03
CA ALA A 182 12.28 7.72 2.85
C ALA A 182 10.92 7.20 3.33
N PHE A 183 10.56 6.00 2.93
CA PHE A 183 9.45 5.23 3.47
C PHE A 183 10.03 4.13 4.37
N HIS A 184 9.84 4.21 5.70
CA HIS A 184 10.39 3.24 6.66
C HIS A 184 11.89 2.88 6.40
N GLY A 185 12.71 3.86 6.00
CA GLY A 185 14.14 3.66 5.70
C GLY A 185 14.49 3.26 4.26
N MET A 186 13.51 3.15 3.34
CA MET A 186 13.74 2.88 1.91
C MET A 186 13.41 4.10 1.05
N THR A 187 14.04 4.23 -0.11
CA THR A 187 13.80 5.37 -1.01
C THR A 187 12.79 5.02 -2.09
N LEU A 188 11.74 5.83 -2.28
CA LEU A 188 10.88 5.72 -3.46
C LEU A 188 11.69 6.02 -4.74
N VAL A 189 11.63 5.13 -5.73
CA VAL A 189 12.38 5.23 -7.00
C VAL A 189 11.47 5.23 -8.23
N SER A 190 10.16 5.21 -8.03
CA SER A 190 9.15 5.27 -9.09
C SER A 190 8.06 6.30 -8.82
N ASN A 191 7.19 6.53 -9.81
CA ASN A 191 5.88 7.15 -9.55
C ASN A 191 5.00 6.17 -8.77
N VAL A 192 3.95 6.69 -8.13
CA VAL A 192 2.90 5.88 -7.54
C VAL A 192 1.77 5.73 -8.55
N ALA A 193 1.62 4.53 -9.11
CA ALA A 193 0.46 4.21 -9.93
C ALA A 193 -0.75 3.98 -9.03
N LYS A 194 -1.91 4.48 -9.44
CA LYS A 194 -3.18 4.34 -8.72
C LYS A 194 -4.30 4.05 -9.72
N THR A 195 -5.17 3.10 -9.41
CA THR A 195 -6.43 2.90 -10.13
C THR A 195 -7.56 2.63 -9.14
N ASP A 196 -8.67 3.34 -9.32
CA ASP A 196 -9.89 3.12 -8.55
C ASP A 196 -10.86 2.29 -9.40
N VAL A 197 -11.43 1.25 -8.81
CA VAL A 197 -12.26 0.24 -9.50
C VAL A 197 -13.61 0.11 -8.81
N TYR A 198 -14.63 -0.44 -9.47
CA TYR A 198 -15.95 -0.64 -8.85
C TYR A 198 -16.21 -2.11 -8.54
N THR A 199 -16.79 -2.39 -7.38
CA THR A 199 -17.36 -3.71 -7.06
C THR A 199 -18.88 -3.69 -7.24
N ASN A 200 -19.45 -4.80 -7.73
CA ASN A 200 -20.91 -4.92 -7.96
C ASN A 200 -21.75 -4.88 -6.66
N SER A 201 -21.14 -4.68 -5.49
CA SER A 201 -21.78 -4.74 -4.17
C SER A 201 -22.76 -3.58 -3.89
N SER A 202 -22.78 -2.51 -4.70
CA SER A 202 -23.50 -1.26 -4.38
C SER A 202 -24.66 -0.88 -5.31
N MET A 203 -25.01 -1.67 -6.33
CA MET A 203 -26.18 -1.34 -7.18
C MET A 203 -27.53 -1.76 -6.58
N ALA A 204 -27.59 -2.34 -5.37
CA ALA A 204 -28.86 -2.65 -4.73
C ALA A 204 -29.63 -1.40 -4.23
N ASN A 205 -29.01 -0.21 -4.16
CA ASN A 205 -29.63 0.99 -3.57
C ASN A 205 -29.71 2.23 -4.49
N MET A 206 -29.47 2.11 -5.81
CA MET A 206 -29.58 3.26 -6.72
C MET A 206 -30.84 3.28 -7.59
N SER A 207 -31.80 2.39 -7.35
CA SER A 207 -33.11 2.41 -8.04
C SER A 207 -34.19 3.19 -7.28
N GLY A 208 -33.82 4.20 -6.50
CA GLY A 208 -34.76 4.93 -5.65
C GLY A 208 -34.29 6.35 -5.31
N MET A 209 -34.06 7.17 -6.34
CA MET A 209 -34.14 8.64 -6.26
C MET A 209 -34.78 9.16 -7.54
#